data_AF-A0A652KMK6-F1
#
_entry.id   AF-A0A652KMK6-F1
#
_cell.length_a   1.000
_cell.length_b   1.000
_cell.length_c   1.000
_cell.angle_alpha   90.00
_cell.angle_beta   90.00
_cell.angle_gamma   90.00
#
_symmetry.space_group_name_H-M   'P 1'
#
loop_
_entity.id
_entity.type
_entity.pdbx_description
1 polymer ?
#
loop_
_entity_poly.entity_id
_entity_poly.type
_entity_poly.pdbx_seq_one_letter_code
_entity_poly.pdbx_strand_id
1 'polypeptide(L)'
;MANFSKSSVPQFSVEVYQNEFLPEGGRDVNAIVTVTSAGGGTTGGVPLADGAPASARRAGQAPDAAVVLMVDCSGSMDYPPTKMRNARDATAAAIDTLRDGTRFAVVAGTHVAKDVYPGNGQLATADPVTKAQAKEAPPVGVEIVFVKQVAPAVADLTGRRTEAGPRAGDYPTGSWGDESRDYHVCVRVPEAGIGQEMLAARVSLILPPPSGGGTPQTLSQGLVRAVWTDDMVASTSINPQVAHYTGQAELAQVIQQGLDARKSGDFDGATAKLGRAVQLASVSGNADTAKLLSKVVDVVDAATGTVRLKARVAEADEMTLETRSTKTVRVKK
;
A
#
# COMPACT_ATOMS: atom_id res chain seq x y z
N MET A 1 30.91 28.06 -15.19
CA MET A 1 29.57 28.26 -14.60
C MET A 1 28.82 26.94 -14.71
N ALA A 2 28.55 26.26 -13.60
CA ALA A 2 27.78 25.03 -13.62
C ALA A 2 26.30 25.36 -13.74
N ASN A 3 25.66 24.83 -14.78
CA ASN A 3 24.26 25.05 -15.08
C ASN A 3 23.41 24.12 -14.18
N PHE A 4 23.02 24.59 -12.99
CA PHE A 4 22.09 23.87 -12.10
C PHE A 4 20.64 24.18 -12.49
N SER A 5 20.21 23.74 -13.66
CA SER A 5 18.78 23.63 -13.94
C SER A 5 18.25 22.43 -13.15
N LYS A 6 17.70 22.66 -11.95
CA LYS A 6 16.88 21.67 -11.26
C LYS A 6 15.69 21.34 -12.17
N SER A 7 15.47 20.06 -12.44
CA SER A 7 14.28 19.59 -13.17
C SER A 7 13.03 20.16 -12.49
N SER A 8 12.12 20.75 -13.28
CA SER A 8 10.88 21.38 -12.80
C SER A 8 9.76 20.38 -12.47
N VAL A 9 10.01 19.09 -12.67
CA VAL A 9 9.04 18.01 -12.44
C VAL A 9 9.47 17.19 -11.21
N PRO A 10 8.61 17.03 -10.20
CA PRO A 10 8.90 16.19 -9.04
C PRO A 10 9.18 14.76 -9.50
N GLN A 11 10.33 14.23 -9.12
CA GLN A 11 10.70 12.84 -9.34
C GLN A 11 10.24 12.01 -8.15
N PHE A 12 9.45 10.97 -8.42
CA PHE A 12 8.96 10.06 -7.41
C PHE A 12 9.72 8.74 -7.46
N SER A 13 10.17 8.27 -6.31
CA SER A 13 10.68 6.91 -6.12
C SER A 13 9.82 6.16 -5.10
N VAL A 14 9.66 4.86 -5.35
CA VAL A 14 8.94 3.92 -4.48
C VAL A 14 9.90 2.80 -4.09
N GLU A 15 10.05 2.56 -2.80
CA GLU A 15 10.81 1.45 -2.23
C GLU A 15 9.88 0.60 -1.39
N VAL A 16 9.99 -0.73 -1.49
CA VAL A 16 9.15 -1.68 -0.73
C VAL A 16 10.04 -2.49 0.20
N TYR A 17 9.71 -2.45 1.49
CA TYR A 17 10.37 -3.20 2.55
C TYR A 17 9.40 -4.22 3.11
N GLN A 18 9.75 -5.50 3.01
CA GLN A 18 8.91 -6.59 3.48
C GLN A 18 9.77 -7.78 3.90
N ASN A 19 9.19 -8.71 4.64
CA ASN A 19 9.61 -10.10 4.56
C ASN A 19 8.69 -10.77 3.53
N GLU A 20 9.25 -11.23 2.40
CA GLU A 20 8.46 -11.90 1.36
C GLU A 20 8.11 -13.34 1.71
N PHE A 21 8.77 -13.94 2.70
CA PHE A 21 8.60 -15.33 3.08
C PHE A 21 7.45 -15.52 4.06
N LEU A 22 6.51 -16.39 3.70
CA LEU A 22 5.40 -16.83 4.55
C LEU A 22 5.60 -18.29 4.96
N PRO A 23 5.23 -18.66 6.21
CA PRO A 23 5.18 -20.06 6.60
C PRO A 23 4.04 -20.78 5.87
N GLU A 24 4.03 -22.12 5.92
CA GLU A 24 2.89 -22.92 5.44
C GLU A 24 1.57 -22.44 6.08
N GLY A 25 0.57 -22.18 5.24
CA GLY A 25 -0.73 -21.62 5.67
C GLY A 25 -0.70 -20.14 6.07
N GLY A 26 0.45 -19.46 5.98
CA GLY A 26 0.55 -18.02 6.18
C GLY A 26 -0.18 -17.24 5.08
N ARG A 27 -0.93 -16.20 5.46
CA ARG A 27 -1.80 -15.46 4.52
C ARG A 27 -1.67 -13.94 4.58
N ASP A 28 -1.05 -13.38 5.60
CA ASP A 28 -0.98 -11.93 5.77
C ASP A 28 0.44 -11.43 5.46
N VAL A 29 0.58 -10.66 4.38
CA VAL A 29 1.84 -10.05 3.93
C VAL A 29 1.87 -8.60 4.39
N ASN A 30 2.93 -8.23 5.12
CA ASN A 30 3.15 -6.86 5.58
C ASN A 30 4.29 -6.20 4.81
N ALA A 31 4.03 -5.02 4.28
CA ALA A 31 5.02 -4.23 3.56
C ALA A 31 5.01 -2.76 4.01
N ILE A 32 6.19 -2.17 4.12
CA ILE A 32 6.37 -0.72 4.23
C ILE A 32 6.76 -0.18 2.86
N VAL A 33 5.92 0.68 2.31
CA VAL A 33 6.14 1.37 1.05
C VAL A 33 6.62 2.78 1.35
N THR A 34 7.87 3.06 1.04
CA THR A 34 8.46 4.39 1.16
C THR A 34 8.34 5.10 -0.18
N VAL A 35 7.66 6.24 -0.19
CA VAL A 35 7.50 7.09 -1.36
C VAL A 35 8.26 8.39 -1.12
N THR A 36 9.21 8.71 -2.00
CA THR A 36 10.00 9.95 -1.92
C THR A 36 9.75 10.80 -3.15
N SER A 37 9.45 12.07 -2.93
CA SER A 37 9.33 13.10 -3.95
C SER A 37 10.55 14.02 -3.83
N ALA A 38 11.36 14.10 -4.88
CA ALA A 38 12.53 14.97 -4.93
C ALA A 38 12.41 15.97 -6.10
N GLY A 39 12.72 17.24 -5.83
CA GLY A 39 12.78 18.29 -6.85
C GLY A 39 11.41 18.83 -7.28
N GLY A 40 10.79 19.65 -6.44
CA GLY A 40 9.55 20.37 -6.77
C GLY A 40 9.45 21.66 -5.96
N GLY A 41 10.07 22.74 -6.42
CA GLY A 41 9.81 24.06 -5.89
C GLY A 41 8.43 24.54 -6.35
N THR A 42 7.58 24.99 -5.44
CA THR A 42 6.30 25.59 -5.82
C THR A 42 6.54 26.96 -6.46
N THR A 43 6.16 27.13 -7.73
CA THR A 43 6.01 28.47 -8.33
C THR A 43 4.62 28.59 -8.92
N GLY A 44 3.96 29.70 -8.59
CA GLY A 44 2.62 30.07 -9.04
C GLY A 44 2.45 29.97 -10.56
N GLY A 45 1.22 29.67 -10.96
CA GLY A 45 0.89 29.38 -12.35
C GLY A 45 0.91 30.58 -13.29
N VAL A 46 1.16 30.30 -14.58
CA VAL A 46 0.59 30.87 -15.83
C VAL A 46 1.32 30.22 -17.04
N PRO A 47 0.84 30.30 -18.30
CA PRO A 47 -0.55 30.34 -18.80
C PRO A 47 -0.86 29.19 -19.81
N LEU A 48 -2.14 29.08 -20.16
CA LEU A 48 -2.68 28.27 -21.26
C LEU A 48 -1.98 28.58 -22.60
N ALA A 49 -1.70 27.53 -23.38
CA ALA A 49 -1.44 27.65 -24.81
C ALA A 49 -2.52 26.85 -25.57
N ASP A 50 -3.43 27.59 -26.18
CA ASP A 50 -4.42 27.13 -27.14
C ASP A 50 -3.76 26.61 -28.42
N GLY A 51 -4.38 25.59 -29.02
CA GLY A 51 -4.09 25.22 -30.41
C GLY A 51 -4.49 23.81 -30.81
N ALA A 52 -5.79 23.51 -30.86
CA ALA A 52 -6.34 22.49 -31.76
C ALA A 52 -6.85 23.22 -33.03
N PRO A 53 -6.99 22.59 -34.22
CA PRO A 53 -7.87 21.42 -34.34
C PRO A 53 -7.50 20.31 -35.35
N ALA A 54 -8.20 19.19 -35.14
CA ALA A 54 -8.74 18.23 -36.11
C ALA A 54 -7.79 17.32 -36.91
N SER A 55 -7.96 16.01 -36.71
CA SER A 55 -8.44 15.19 -37.83
C SER A 55 -9.46 14.16 -37.38
N ALA A 56 -10.68 14.32 -37.88
CA ALA A 56 -11.63 13.24 -37.96
C ALA A 56 -11.14 12.26 -39.04
N ARG A 57 -11.00 10.99 -38.69
CA ARG A 57 -11.19 9.89 -39.64
C ARG A 57 -11.99 8.78 -38.96
N ARG A 58 -13.30 8.76 -39.25
CA ARG A 58 -14.05 7.50 -39.26
C ARG A 58 -13.82 6.85 -40.62
N ALA A 59 -13.38 5.59 -40.56
CA ALA A 59 -13.92 4.42 -41.28
C ALA A 59 -12.79 3.49 -41.73
N GLY A 60 -12.50 2.52 -40.87
CA GLY A 60 -11.98 1.20 -41.25
C GLY A 60 -12.80 0.19 -40.47
N GLN A 61 -13.92 -0.26 -41.04
CA GLN A 61 -14.82 -1.22 -40.41
C GLN A 61 -14.17 -2.62 -40.47
N ALA A 62 -14.15 -3.28 -39.30
CA ALA A 62 -14.02 -4.73 -39.01
C ALA A 62 -12.67 -5.27 -38.45
N PRO A 63 -12.72 -6.24 -37.51
CA PRO A 63 -13.91 -6.87 -36.95
C PRO A 63 -14.27 -6.37 -35.54
N ASP A 64 -15.57 -6.51 -35.25
CA ASP A 64 -16.25 -6.51 -33.96
C ASP A 64 -15.80 -7.69 -33.05
N ALA A 65 -14.53 -8.10 -33.13
CA ALA A 65 -14.02 -9.23 -32.38
C ALA A 65 -13.36 -8.75 -31.09
N ALA A 66 -13.88 -9.22 -29.96
CA ALA A 66 -13.19 -9.16 -28.68
C ALA A 66 -12.33 -10.41 -28.49
N VAL A 67 -11.13 -10.27 -27.95
CA VAL A 67 -10.27 -11.40 -27.60
C VAL A 67 -10.37 -11.65 -26.10
N VAL A 68 -10.92 -12.79 -25.70
CA VAL A 68 -10.95 -13.22 -24.30
C VAL A 68 -9.93 -14.34 -24.11
N LEU A 69 -8.89 -14.06 -23.35
CA LEU A 69 -7.85 -15.01 -22.96
C LEU A 69 -8.31 -15.74 -21.71
N MET A 70 -8.84 -16.95 -21.88
CA MET A 70 -9.22 -17.82 -20.75
C MET A 70 -8.03 -18.70 -20.35
N VAL A 71 -7.59 -18.57 -19.10
CA VAL A 71 -6.46 -19.28 -18.52
C VAL A 71 -6.97 -20.28 -17.50
N ASP A 72 -6.66 -21.57 -17.68
CA ASP A 72 -6.96 -22.58 -16.66
C ASP A 72 -6.18 -22.28 -15.38
N CYS A 73 -6.90 -22.15 -14.27
CA CYS A 73 -6.40 -21.91 -12.91
C CYS A 73 -6.90 -22.99 -11.95
N SER A 74 -7.27 -24.18 -12.47
CA SER A 74 -7.65 -25.34 -11.66
C SER A 74 -6.48 -25.84 -10.80
N GLY A 75 -6.77 -26.52 -9.69
CA GLY A 75 -5.73 -27.03 -8.79
C GLY A 75 -4.72 -28.00 -9.45
N SER A 76 -5.05 -28.59 -10.60
CA SER A 76 -4.11 -29.43 -11.38
C SER A 76 -3.03 -28.62 -12.10
N MET A 77 -3.26 -27.33 -12.31
CA MET A 77 -2.27 -26.40 -12.86
C MET A 77 -1.17 -26.09 -11.85
N ASP A 78 -1.42 -26.35 -10.55
CA ASP A 78 -0.43 -26.18 -9.50
C ASP A 78 0.60 -27.33 -9.44
N TYR A 79 0.39 -28.42 -10.20
CA TYR A 79 1.32 -29.56 -10.23
C TYR A 79 1.64 -30.10 -11.64
N PRO A 80 2.89 -30.01 -12.11
CA PRO A 80 4.00 -29.25 -11.53
C PRO A 80 3.77 -27.72 -11.61
N PRO A 81 4.37 -26.92 -10.70
CA PRO A 81 4.18 -25.46 -10.63
C PRO A 81 4.67 -24.72 -11.89
N THR A 82 5.47 -25.38 -12.74
CA THR A 82 5.88 -24.87 -14.05
C THR A 82 4.70 -24.69 -15.00
N LYS A 83 3.59 -25.43 -14.83
CA LYS A 83 2.38 -25.28 -15.66
C LYS A 83 1.77 -23.90 -15.52
N MET A 84 1.55 -23.42 -14.29
CA MET A 84 1.03 -22.07 -14.06
C MET A 84 1.99 -20.98 -14.54
N ARG A 85 3.31 -21.14 -14.35
CA ARG A 85 4.29 -20.18 -14.87
C ARG A 85 4.25 -20.11 -16.40
N ASN A 86 4.28 -21.26 -17.07
CA ASN A 86 4.21 -21.34 -18.52
C ASN A 86 2.87 -20.79 -19.04
N ALA A 87 1.77 -20.99 -18.31
CA ALA A 87 0.47 -20.41 -18.67
C ALA A 87 0.46 -18.87 -18.56
N ARG A 88 1.10 -18.30 -17.53
CA ARG A 88 1.30 -16.85 -17.40
C ARG A 88 2.18 -16.32 -18.53
N ASP A 89 3.31 -16.96 -18.81
CA ASP A 89 4.23 -16.57 -19.88
C ASP A 89 3.56 -16.61 -21.25
N ALA A 90 2.77 -17.67 -21.52
CA ALA A 90 2.00 -17.80 -22.75
C ALA A 90 0.87 -16.75 -22.85
N THR A 91 0.22 -16.43 -21.73
CA THR A 91 -0.80 -15.36 -21.67
C THR A 91 -0.18 -13.99 -21.94
N ALA A 92 0.99 -13.72 -21.35
CA ALA A 92 1.74 -12.49 -21.58
C ALA A 92 2.16 -12.36 -23.05
N ALA A 93 2.71 -13.44 -23.63
CA ALA A 93 3.04 -13.48 -25.05
C ALA A 93 1.79 -13.26 -25.94
N ALA A 94 0.66 -13.87 -25.59
CA ALA A 94 -0.59 -13.67 -26.33
C ALA A 94 -1.08 -12.22 -26.24
N ILE A 95 -1.01 -11.57 -25.08
CA ILE A 95 -1.34 -10.14 -24.90
C ILE A 95 -0.45 -9.26 -25.80
N ASP A 96 0.85 -9.58 -25.89
CA ASP A 96 1.79 -8.83 -26.72
C ASP A 96 1.48 -8.93 -28.22
N THR A 97 0.83 -10.02 -28.66
CA THR A 97 0.39 -10.18 -30.06
C THR A 97 -0.91 -9.44 -30.41
N LEU A 98 -1.62 -8.91 -29.42
CA LEU A 98 -2.85 -8.15 -29.68
C LEU A 98 -2.55 -6.90 -30.50
N ARG A 99 -3.34 -6.66 -31.56
CA ARG A 99 -3.22 -5.42 -32.33
C ARG A 99 -3.72 -4.25 -31.48
N ASP A 100 -3.05 -3.12 -31.55
CA ASP A 100 -3.52 -1.91 -30.87
C ASP A 100 -4.94 -1.55 -31.34
N GLY A 101 -5.80 -1.16 -30.41
CA GLY A 101 -7.24 -0.95 -30.65
C GLY A 101 -8.12 -2.20 -30.48
N THR A 102 -7.56 -3.40 -30.32
CA THR A 102 -8.34 -4.64 -30.11
C THR A 102 -8.98 -4.64 -28.72
N ARG A 103 -10.29 -4.94 -28.61
CA ARG A 103 -10.93 -5.16 -27.31
C ARG A 103 -10.51 -6.50 -26.73
N PHE A 104 -10.06 -6.55 -25.48
CA PHE A 104 -9.64 -7.80 -24.85
C PHE A 104 -9.94 -7.90 -23.36
N ALA A 105 -9.97 -9.13 -22.85
CA ALA A 105 -10.01 -9.47 -21.44
C ALA A 105 -9.18 -10.72 -21.15
N VAL A 106 -8.79 -10.89 -19.89
CA VAL A 106 -8.16 -12.09 -19.34
C VAL A 106 -9.10 -12.65 -18.29
N VAL A 107 -9.38 -13.95 -18.35
CA VAL A 107 -10.32 -14.66 -17.46
C VAL A 107 -9.60 -15.86 -16.86
N ALA A 108 -9.66 -16.00 -15.54
CA ALA A 108 -9.22 -17.20 -14.85
C ALA A 108 -10.36 -18.22 -14.84
N GLY A 109 -10.13 -19.38 -15.46
CA GLY A 109 -11.04 -20.51 -15.49
C GLY A 109 -10.78 -21.45 -14.31
N THR A 110 -11.78 -21.63 -13.45
CA THR A 110 -11.83 -22.74 -12.48
C THR A 110 -13.17 -23.45 -12.64
N HIS A 111 -13.75 -24.05 -11.58
CA HIS A 111 -15.17 -24.42 -11.57
C HIS A 111 -16.11 -23.19 -11.67
N VAL A 112 -15.56 -21.97 -11.54
CA VAL A 112 -16.19 -20.68 -11.86
C VAL A 112 -15.23 -19.85 -12.73
N ALA A 113 -15.75 -19.19 -13.76
CA ALA A 113 -15.00 -18.22 -14.56
C ALA A 113 -14.93 -16.87 -13.83
N LYS A 114 -13.73 -16.32 -13.66
CA LYS A 114 -13.52 -15.04 -12.97
C LYS A 114 -12.70 -14.11 -13.84
N ASP A 115 -13.22 -12.92 -14.10
CA ASP A 115 -12.50 -11.92 -14.87
C ASP A 115 -11.25 -11.45 -14.09
N VAL A 116 -10.09 -11.51 -14.74
CA VAL A 116 -8.79 -11.09 -14.20
C VAL A 116 -8.45 -9.68 -14.66
N TYR A 117 -8.68 -9.37 -15.93
CA TYR A 117 -8.47 -8.05 -16.52
C TYR A 117 -9.44 -7.82 -17.69
N PRO A 118 -9.95 -6.60 -17.92
CA PRO A 118 -9.96 -5.47 -16.99
C PRO A 118 -10.83 -5.74 -15.77
N GLY A 119 -11.71 -6.78 -15.82
CA GLY A 119 -12.66 -7.20 -14.78
C GLY A 119 -14.08 -6.61 -14.95
N ASN A 120 -15.02 -6.98 -14.08
CA ASN A 120 -16.43 -6.55 -14.08
C ASN A 120 -17.19 -6.77 -15.42
N GLY A 121 -16.87 -7.82 -16.16
CA GLY A 121 -17.47 -8.11 -17.47
C GLY A 121 -17.14 -7.09 -18.56
N GLN A 122 -16.14 -6.22 -18.34
CA GLN A 122 -15.71 -5.21 -19.30
C GLN A 122 -14.57 -5.73 -20.19
N LEU A 123 -14.33 -5.02 -21.30
CA LEU A 123 -13.21 -5.25 -22.20
C LEU A 123 -12.33 -3.99 -22.22
N ALA A 124 -11.02 -4.17 -22.11
CA ALA A 124 -10.06 -3.10 -22.28
C ALA A 124 -9.71 -2.95 -23.76
N THR A 125 -9.37 -1.75 -24.20
CA THR A 125 -8.79 -1.53 -25.52
C THR A 125 -7.29 -1.76 -25.43
N ALA A 126 -6.75 -2.66 -26.25
CA ALA A 126 -5.33 -2.98 -26.29
C ALA A 126 -4.51 -1.76 -26.71
N ASP A 127 -3.64 -1.31 -25.82
CA ASP A 127 -2.61 -0.30 -26.01
C ASP A 127 -1.41 -0.69 -25.13
N PRO A 128 -0.24 -0.02 -25.22
CA PRO A 128 0.92 -0.39 -24.42
C PRO A 128 0.68 -0.39 -22.90
N VAL A 129 -0.18 0.49 -22.39
CA VAL A 129 -0.50 0.61 -20.97
C VAL A 129 -1.40 -0.55 -20.54
N THR A 130 -2.49 -0.81 -21.25
CA THR A 130 -3.44 -1.87 -20.90
C THR A 130 -2.84 -3.26 -21.06
N LYS A 131 -1.95 -3.47 -22.05
CA LYS A 131 -1.17 -4.70 -22.21
C LYS A 131 -0.24 -4.94 -21.02
N ALA A 132 0.50 -3.92 -20.57
CA ALA A 132 1.36 -4.03 -19.40
C ALA A 132 0.55 -4.31 -18.12
N GLN A 133 -0.57 -3.60 -17.93
CA GLN A 133 -1.47 -3.80 -16.80
C GLN A 133 -2.03 -5.22 -16.74
N ALA A 134 -2.45 -5.78 -17.88
CA ALA A 134 -3.00 -7.13 -17.97
C ALA A 134 -1.97 -8.21 -17.61
N LYS A 135 -0.71 -8.04 -18.00
CA LYS A 135 0.39 -8.97 -17.69
C LYS A 135 0.77 -8.99 -16.21
N GLU A 136 0.51 -7.88 -15.51
CA GLU A 136 0.86 -7.68 -14.11
C GLU A 136 -0.36 -7.71 -13.17
N ALA A 137 -1.53 -8.13 -13.66
CA ALA A 137 -2.75 -8.16 -12.87
C ALA A 137 -2.60 -9.13 -11.66
N PRO A 138 -2.94 -8.69 -10.44
CA PRO A 138 -2.82 -9.55 -9.26
C PRO A 138 -3.78 -10.75 -9.37
N PRO A 139 -3.37 -11.91 -8.82
CA PRO A 139 -4.18 -13.12 -8.85
C PRO A 139 -5.51 -12.93 -8.14
N VAL A 140 -6.48 -13.78 -8.49
CA VAL A 140 -7.80 -13.81 -7.88
C VAL A 140 -7.68 -14.18 -6.40
N GLY A 141 -8.39 -13.47 -5.51
CA GLY A 141 -8.53 -13.85 -4.10
C GLY A 141 -7.61 -13.11 -3.12
N VAL A 142 -7.00 -12.02 -3.57
CA VAL A 142 -6.23 -11.09 -2.72
C VAL A 142 -7.15 -10.01 -2.14
N GLU A 143 -6.99 -9.71 -0.86
CA GLU A 143 -7.70 -8.66 -0.13
C GLU A 143 -6.72 -7.68 0.51
N ILE A 144 -7.01 -6.37 0.43
CA ILE A 144 -6.25 -5.37 1.19
C ILE A 144 -6.85 -5.29 2.60
N VAL A 145 -6.11 -5.73 3.61
CA VAL A 145 -6.56 -5.72 5.02
C VAL A 145 -6.52 -4.29 5.56
N PHE A 146 -5.43 -3.57 5.32
CA PHE A 146 -5.32 -2.15 5.66
C PHE A 146 -4.27 -1.42 4.82
N VAL A 147 -4.44 -0.10 4.74
CA VAL A 147 -3.44 0.85 4.24
C VAL A 147 -3.33 1.99 5.24
N LYS A 148 -2.15 2.18 5.82
CA LYS A 148 -1.91 3.22 6.82
C LYS A 148 -0.70 4.04 6.41
N GLN A 149 -0.78 5.37 6.44
CA GLN A 149 0.44 6.18 6.50
C GLN A 149 1.04 5.99 7.89
N VAL A 150 2.35 5.74 7.95
CA VAL A 150 3.09 5.52 9.22
C VAL A 150 4.23 6.52 9.40
N ALA A 151 4.63 7.25 8.37
CA ALA A 151 5.50 8.42 8.50
C ALA A 151 5.13 9.49 7.46
N PRO A 152 5.23 10.80 7.79
CA PRO A 152 5.73 11.39 9.04
C PRO A 152 4.70 11.43 10.18
N ALA A 153 3.45 11.02 9.92
CA ALA A 153 2.42 10.87 10.94
C ALA A 153 1.55 9.64 10.62
N VAL A 154 1.06 8.97 11.66
CA VAL A 154 0.13 7.85 11.54
C VAL A 154 -1.23 8.36 11.08
N ALA A 155 -1.72 7.84 9.95
CA ALA A 155 -3.07 8.07 9.47
C ALA A 155 -3.63 6.80 8.83
N ASP A 156 -4.80 6.36 9.27
CA ASP A 156 -5.49 5.22 8.64
C ASP A 156 -6.19 5.67 7.35
N LEU A 157 -5.78 5.07 6.23
CA LEU A 157 -6.34 5.33 4.90
C LEU A 157 -7.30 4.22 4.45
N THR A 158 -7.42 3.13 5.20
CA THR A 158 -8.15 1.91 4.80
C THR A 158 -9.59 2.22 4.40
N GLY A 159 -10.30 3.00 5.21
CA GLY A 159 -11.69 3.41 4.95
C GLY A 159 -11.84 4.53 3.91
N ARG A 160 -10.73 5.07 3.38
CA ARG A 160 -10.72 6.15 2.38
C ARG A 160 -10.53 5.63 0.96
N ARG A 161 -10.59 4.31 0.76
CA ARG A 161 -10.48 3.66 -0.53
C ARG A 161 -11.58 4.13 -1.48
N THR A 162 -11.21 4.54 -2.69
CA THR A 162 -12.11 4.73 -3.82
C THR A 162 -11.87 3.62 -4.84
N GLU A 163 -12.92 2.93 -5.29
CA GLU A 163 -12.77 1.88 -6.30
C GLU A 163 -12.34 2.50 -7.64
N ALA A 164 -11.17 2.08 -8.13
CA ALA A 164 -10.56 2.52 -9.38
C ALA A 164 -10.55 1.41 -10.46
N GLY A 165 -11.00 0.22 -10.09
CA GLY A 165 -11.10 -0.95 -10.94
C GLY A 165 -11.34 -2.21 -10.11
N PRO A 166 -11.63 -3.34 -10.75
CA PRO A 166 -12.10 -4.55 -10.07
C PRO A 166 -11.09 -5.27 -9.18
N ARG A 167 -9.85 -4.76 -9.09
CA ARG A 167 -8.83 -5.12 -8.09
C ARG A 167 -7.90 -3.94 -7.80
N ALA A 168 -8.39 -2.72 -8.04
CA ALA A 168 -7.65 -1.48 -7.85
C ALA A 168 -8.47 -0.57 -6.93
N GLY A 169 -7.88 -0.25 -5.78
CA GLY A 169 -8.41 0.75 -4.87
C GLY A 169 -7.43 1.90 -4.79
N ASP A 170 -7.92 3.11 -5.04
CA ASP A 170 -7.14 4.33 -4.87
C ASP A 170 -7.28 4.81 -3.43
N TYR A 171 -6.14 5.17 -2.83
CA TYR A 171 -6.08 5.72 -1.48
C TYR A 171 -5.58 7.17 -1.57
N PRO A 172 -6.35 8.18 -1.15
CA PRO A 172 -5.97 9.57 -1.32
C PRO A 172 -4.77 9.91 -0.43
N THR A 173 -3.65 10.26 -1.05
CA THR A 173 -2.41 10.69 -0.37
C THR A 173 -2.26 12.22 -0.27
N GLY A 174 -3.15 12.98 -0.93
CA GLY A 174 -3.10 14.44 -0.92
C GLY A 174 -1.96 15.02 -1.76
N SER A 175 -1.59 16.26 -1.48
CA SER A 175 -0.53 16.97 -2.20
C SER A 175 0.86 16.52 -1.74
N TRP A 176 1.84 16.63 -2.64
CA TRP A 176 3.23 16.26 -2.41
C TRP A 176 4.17 17.45 -2.66
N GLY A 177 5.10 17.69 -1.74
CA GLY A 177 6.23 18.61 -1.89
C GLY A 177 7.57 17.88 -2.09
N ASP A 178 8.66 18.51 -1.67
CA ASP A 178 9.95 17.83 -1.46
C ASP A 178 9.89 17.12 -0.10
N GLU A 179 9.43 15.88 -0.11
CA GLU A 179 9.10 15.13 1.10
C GLU A 179 9.16 13.62 0.87
N SER A 180 9.06 12.88 1.97
CA SER A 180 9.06 11.42 1.95
C SER A 180 8.05 10.89 2.97
N ARG A 181 7.21 9.96 2.54
CA ARG A 181 6.17 9.35 3.38
C ARG A 181 6.25 7.83 3.30
N ASP A 182 6.02 7.18 4.44
CA ASP A 182 6.05 5.73 4.55
C ASP A 182 4.63 5.22 4.81
N TYR A 183 4.24 4.15 4.12
CA TYR A 183 2.93 3.53 4.20
C TYR A 183 3.06 2.07 4.59
N HIS A 184 2.31 1.63 5.60
CA HIS A 184 2.19 0.23 5.97
C HIS A 184 0.97 -0.37 5.29
N VAL A 185 1.22 -1.32 4.40
CA VAL A 185 0.21 -2.05 3.65
C VAL A 185 0.19 -3.49 4.16
N CYS A 186 -0.99 -3.98 4.52
CA CYS A 186 -1.20 -5.39 4.82
C CYS A 186 -2.14 -5.99 3.79
N VAL A 187 -1.68 -7.08 3.18
CA VAL A 187 -2.37 -7.77 2.09
C VAL A 187 -2.62 -9.20 2.52
N ARG A 188 -3.88 -9.62 2.47
CA ARG A 188 -4.27 -11.00 2.68
C ARG A 188 -4.27 -11.73 1.35
N VAL A 189 -3.49 -12.80 1.29
CA VAL A 189 -3.30 -13.62 0.10
C VAL A 189 -4.06 -14.95 0.23
N PRO A 190 -4.46 -15.59 -0.89
CA PRO A 190 -4.98 -16.95 -0.86
C PRO A 190 -3.90 -17.92 -0.36
N GLU A 191 -4.33 -19.08 0.15
CA GLU A 191 -3.40 -20.15 0.51
C GLU A 191 -2.70 -20.69 -0.75
N ALA A 192 -1.41 -20.96 -0.61
CA ALA A 192 -0.55 -21.45 -1.68
C ALA A 192 0.44 -22.47 -1.12
N GLY A 193 0.97 -23.33 -1.99
CA GLY A 193 1.91 -24.39 -1.61
C GLY A 193 3.32 -23.86 -1.34
N ILE A 194 4.11 -24.60 -0.55
CA ILE A 194 5.53 -24.30 -0.31
C ILE A 194 6.31 -24.20 -1.65
N GLY A 195 7.22 -23.24 -1.74
CA GLY A 195 8.01 -22.92 -2.92
C GLY A 195 7.27 -22.08 -3.97
N GLN A 196 5.98 -21.78 -3.77
CA GLN A 196 5.24 -20.92 -4.68
C GLN A 196 5.51 -19.44 -4.39
N GLU A 197 5.61 -18.66 -5.46
CA GLU A 197 5.72 -17.22 -5.43
C GLU A 197 4.48 -16.56 -6.03
N MET A 198 4.04 -15.47 -5.39
CA MET A 198 2.89 -14.69 -5.81
C MET A 198 3.16 -13.19 -5.66
N LEU A 199 2.69 -12.40 -6.64
CA LEU A 199 2.56 -10.96 -6.47
C LEU A 199 1.32 -10.68 -5.61
N ALA A 200 1.53 -10.33 -4.35
CA ALA A 200 0.46 -10.01 -3.41
C ALA A 200 -0.19 -8.68 -3.77
N ALA A 201 0.58 -7.63 -4.06
CA ALA A 201 0.03 -6.37 -4.53
C ALA A 201 1.02 -5.61 -5.41
N ARG A 202 0.49 -4.80 -6.32
CA ARG A 202 1.24 -3.74 -7.00
C ARG A 202 0.78 -2.41 -6.43
N VAL A 203 1.70 -1.65 -5.87
CA VAL A 203 1.45 -0.33 -5.31
C VAL A 203 1.95 0.70 -6.31
N SER A 204 1.03 1.50 -6.86
CA SER A 204 1.35 2.52 -7.84
C SER A 204 1.02 3.90 -7.27
N LEU A 205 1.96 4.84 -7.40
CA LEU A 205 1.66 6.25 -7.19
C LEU A 205 1.15 6.82 -8.51
N ILE A 206 -0.08 7.33 -8.51
CA ILE A 206 -0.72 7.89 -9.70
C ILE A 206 -1.02 9.37 -9.53
N LEU A 207 -0.86 10.14 -10.61
CA LEU A 207 -1.43 11.47 -10.73
C LEU A 207 -2.80 11.33 -11.41
N PRO A 208 -3.91 11.73 -10.76
CA PRO A 208 -5.21 11.70 -11.39
C PRO A 208 -5.25 12.64 -12.60
N PRO A 209 -6.01 12.32 -13.65
CA PRO A 209 -6.11 13.18 -14.82
C PRO A 209 -6.69 14.55 -14.42
N PRO A 210 -6.26 15.65 -15.07
CA PRO A 210 -6.90 16.95 -14.87
C PRO A 210 -8.40 16.85 -15.21
N SER A 211 -9.21 17.62 -14.50
CA SER A 211 -10.66 17.69 -14.69
C SER A 211 -11.00 17.98 -16.16
N GLY A 212 -11.40 16.96 -16.93
CA GLY A 212 -11.57 17.08 -18.39
C GLY A 212 -11.41 15.78 -19.18
N GLY A 213 -10.91 14.72 -18.55
CA GLY A 213 -10.76 13.39 -19.16
C GLY A 213 -9.31 13.07 -19.54
N GLY A 214 -8.93 11.81 -19.33
CA GLY A 214 -7.57 11.29 -19.53
C GLY A 214 -7.33 10.02 -18.72
N THR A 215 -6.24 9.31 -18.99
CA THR A 215 -5.78 8.18 -18.17
C THR A 215 -4.94 8.68 -17.00
N PRO A 216 -5.13 8.15 -15.77
CA PRO A 216 -4.21 8.42 -14.67
C PRO A 216 -2.76 8.14 -15.06
N GLN A 217 -1.84 9.02 -14.68
CA GLN A 217 -0.42 8.84 -14.98
C GLN A 217 0.27 8.14 -13.80
N THR A 218 0.82 6.95 -14.03
CA THR A 218 1.67 6.27 -13.04
C THR A 218 3.02 6.98 -12.96
N LEU A 219 3.34 7.49 -11.77
CA LEU A 219 4.59 8.19 -11.48
C LEU A 219 5.70 7.22 -11.05
N SER A 220 5.32 6.20 -10.26
CA SER A 220 6.24 5.18 -9.76
C SER A 220 5.45 3.97 -9.24
N GLN A 221 6.12 2.82 -9.09
CA GLN A 221 5.48 1.60 -8.62
C GLN A 221 6.42 0.72 -7.79
N GLY A 222 5.84 -0.04 -6.87
CA GLY A 222 6.50 -1.05 -6.06
C GLY A 222 5.70 -2.35 -6.05
N LEU A 223 6.40 -3.48 -5.94
CA LEU A 223 5.81 -4.81 -5.93
C LEU A 223 5.89 -5.41 -4.53
N VAL A 224 4.76 -5.90 -4.04
CA VAL A 224 4.65 -6.64 -2.78
C VAL A 224 4.54 -8.12 -3.12
N ARG A 225 5.54 -8.91 -2.73
CA ARG A 225 5.65 -10.35 -3.05
C ARG A 225 5.29 -11.24 -1.86
N ALA A 226 4.88 -12.47 -2.13
CA ALA A 226 4.67 -13.52 -1.16
C ALA A 226 5.30 -14.81 -1.69
N VAL A 227 6.13 -15.46 -0.87
CA VAL A 227 6.80 -16.72 -1.16
C VAL A 227 6.55 -17.67 0.00
N TRP A 228 5.85 -18.77 -0.22
CA TRP A 228 5.64 -19.76 0.84
C TRP A 228 6.88 -20.63 0.99
N THR A 229 7.33 -20.84 2.22
CA THR A 229 8.54 -21.60 2.52
C THR A 229 8.36 -22.47 3.76
N ASP A 230 9.06 -23.60 3.80
CA ASP A 230 9.23 -24.45 4.98
C ASP A 230 10.44 -24.02 5.83
N ASP A 231 11.25 -23.08 5.33
CA ASP A 231 12.33 -22.46 6.10
C ASP A 231 11.76 -21.55 7.20
N MET A 232 11.79 -22.07 8.43
CA MET A 232 11.36 -21.37 9.62
C MET A 232 12.19 -20.11 9.90
N VAL A 233 13.46 -20.05 9.51
CA VAL A 233 14.30 -18.86 9.71
C VAL A 233 13.88 -17.76 8.74
N ALA A 234 13.68 -18.10 7.46
CA ALA A 234 13.25 -17.14 6.45
C ALA A 234 11.85 -16.55 6.76
N SER A 235 10.89 -17.41 7.14
CA SER A 235 9.52 -16.98 7.45
C SER A 235 9.38 -16.23 8.78
N THR A 236 10.26 -16.47 9.76
CA THR A 236 10.26 -15.75 11.05
C THR A 236 11.19 -14.54 11.09
N SER A 237 11.95 -14.30 10.02
CA SER A 237 12.83 -13.14 9.92
C SER A 237 12.04 -11.84 10.01
N ILE A 238 12.42 -10.99 10.95
CA ILE A 238 11.73 -9.72 11.22
C ILE A 238 12.36 -8.64 10.34
N ASN A 239 11.58 -8.07 9.41
CA ASN A 239 12.03 -6.89 8.68
C ASN A 239 12.07 -5.67 9.63
N PRO A 240 13.24 -5.01 9.82
CA PRO A 240 13.39 -3.92 10.79
C PRO A 240 12.41 -2.76 10.57
N GLN A 241 12.14 -2.41 9.31
CA GLN A 241 11.25 -1.30 8.98
C GLN A 241 9.79 -1.64 9.25
N VAL A 242 9.36 -2.86 8.92
CA VAL A 242 8.02 -3.37 9.24
C VAL A 242 7.82 -3.41 10.75
N ALA A 243 8.77 -3.98 11.51
CA ALA A 243 8.68 -4.07 12.96
C ALA A 243 8.61 -2.70 13.65
N HIS A 244 9.47 -1.77 13.22
CA HIS A 244 9.48 -0.41 13.75
C HIS A 244 8.13 0.28 13.56
N TYR A 245 7.60 0.30 12.34
CA TYR A 245 6.34 1.00 12.07
C TYR A 245 5.11 0.29 12.63
N THR A 246 5.12 -1.04 12.71
CA THR A 246 4.06 -1.79 13.41
C THR A 246 4.01 -1.38 14.88
N GLY A 247 5.17 -1.28 15.55
CA GLY A 247 5.26 -0.82 16.94
C GLY A 247 4.83 0.63 17.13
N GLN A 248 5.16 1.54 16.19
CA GLN A 248 4.72 2.95 16.25
C GLN A 248 3.21 3.09 16.02
N ALA A 249 2.62 2.32 15.11
CA ALA A 249 1.18 2.31 14.88
C ALA A 249 0.41 1.77 16.11
N GLU A 250 0.93 0.70 16.73
CA GLU A 250 0.38 0.18 17.99
C GLU A 250 0.47 1.24 19.09
N LEU A 251 1.62 1.91 19.23
CA LEU A 251 1.84 2.98 20.23
C LEU A 251 0.79 4.09 20.10
N ALA A 252 0.59 4.63 18.90
CA ALA A 252 -0.40 5.68 18.67
C ALA A 252 -1.82 5.21 19.05
N GLN A 253 -2.19 3.99 18.66
CA GLN A 253 -3.51 3.42 18.94
C GLN A 253 -3.75 3.20 20.44
N VAL A 254 -2.77 2.65 21.17
CA VAL A 254 -2.93 2.41 22.61
C VAL A 254 -2.96 3.71 23.42
N ILE A 255 -2.27 4.77 22.97
CA ILE A 255 -2.38 6.10 23.59
C ILE A 255 -3.80 6.65 23.42
N GLN A 256 -4.35 6.61 22.21
CA GLN A 256 -5.72 7.09 21.96
C GLN A 256 -6.74 6.31 22.81
N GLN A 257 -6.66 4.97 22.78
CA GLN A 257 -7.54 4.12 23.60
C GLN A 257 -7.41 4.41 25.10
N GLY A 258 -6.18 4.67 25.59
CA GLY A 258 -5.95 4.99 26.99
C GLY A 258 -6.51 6.36 27.40
N LEU A 259 -6.41 7.37 26.53
CA LEU A 259 -6.99 8.68 26.75
C LEU A 259 -8.53 8.63 26.69
N ASP A 260 -9.11 7.88 25.76
CA ASP A 260 -10.56 7.70 25.66
C ASP A 260 -11.14 6.92 26.85
N ALA A 261 -10.45 5.88 27.31
CA ALA A 261 -10.80 5.15 28.53
C ALA A 261 -10.78 6.09 29.75
N ARG A 262 -9.78 6.96 29.85
CA ARG A 262 -9.69 7.97 30.91
C ARG A 262 -10.84 8.99 30.83
N LYS A 263 -11.17 9.50 29.64
CA LYS A 263 -12.30 10.44 29.40
C LYS A 263 -13.65 9.81 29.75
N SER A 264 -13.80 8.51 29.54
CA SER A 264 -15.03 7.76 29.88
C SER A 264 -15.09 7.24 31.31
N GLY A 265 -14.03 7.46 32.13
CA GLY A 265 -13.97 7.05 33.53
C GLY A 265 -13.52 5.61 33.77
N ASP A 266 -13.10 4.88 32.72
CA ASP A 266 -12.49 3.56 32.82
C ASP A 266 -11.00 3.69 33.17
N PHE A 267 -10.73 3.92 34.46
CA PHE A 267 -9.36 4.10 34.96
C PHE A 267 -8.51 2.83 34.87
N ASP A 268 -9.11 1.65 34.99
CA ASP A 268 -8.40 0.38 34.88
C ASP A 268 -7.97 0.12 33.43
N GLY A 269 -8.89 0.31 32.48
CA GLY A 269 -8.58 0.25 31.05
C GLY A 269 -7.56 1.30 30.63
N ALA A 270 -7.68 2.53 31.12
CA ALA A 270 -6.70 3.59 30.86
C ALA A 270 -5.30 3.24 31.40
N THR A 271 -5.21 2.67 32.60
CA THR A 271 -3.93 2.24 33.20
C THR A 271 -3.27 1.17 32.33
N ALA A 272 -4.02 0.15 31.91
CA ALA A 272 -3.50 -0.93 31.07
C ALA A 272 -3.01 -0.40 29.70
N LYS A 273 -3.81 0.46 29.05
CA LYS A 273 -3.50 0.99 27.71
C LYS A 273 -2.33 1.98 27.73
N LEU A 274 -2.30 2.92 28.67
CA LEU A 274 -1.18 3.86 28.82
C LEU A 274 0.08 3.17 29.34
N GLY A 275 -0.06 2.10 30.12
CA GLY A 275 1.06 1.23 30.51
C GLY A 275 1.72 0.55 29.32
N ARG A 276 0.91 -0.05 28.44
CA ARG A 276 1.39 -0.60 27.15
C ARG A 276 2.03 0.46 26.27
N ALA A 277 1.49 1.68 26.24
CA ALA A 277 2.08 2.80 25.51
C ALA A 277 3.50 3.14 26.01
N VAL A 278 3.70 3.19 27.34
CA VAL A 278 5.02 3.44 27.93
C VAL A 278 6.02 2.34 27.54
N GLN A 279 5.58 1.08 27.57
CA GLN A 279 6.41 -0.05 27.16
C GLN A 279 6.84 0.06 25.69
N LEU A 280 5.90 0.33 24.78
CA LEU A 280 6.18 0.50 23.35
C LEU A 280 7.08 1.70 23.06
N ALA A 281 6.85 2.84 23.74
CA ALA A 281 7.70 4.02 23.59
C ALA A 281 9.13 3.77 24.06
N SER A 282 9.31 2.98 25.13
CA SER A 282 10.63 2.60 25.64
C SER A 282 11.37 1.64 24.69
N VAL A 283 10.69 0.61 24.18
CA VAL A 283 11.29 -0.36 23.24
C VAL A 283 11.64 0.28 21.91
N SER A 284 10.80 1.20 21.41
CA SER A 284 11.02 1.89 20.13
C SER A 284 11.95 3.11 20.23
N GLY A 285 12.41 3.48 21.43
CA GLY A 285 13.28 4.64 21.65
C GLY A 285 12.62 6.00 21.36
N ASN A 286 11.29 6.08 21.39
CA ASN A 286 10.54 7.32 21.12
C ASN A 286 10.53 8.23 22.38
N ALA A 287 11.68 8.86 22.64
CA ALA A 287 11.92 9.66 23.83
C ALA A 287 10.95 10.85 23.98
N ASP A 288 10.54 11.47 22.88
CA ASP A 288 9.59 12.59 22.89
C ASP A 288 8.20 12.13 23.38
N THR A 289 7.72 11.00 22.88
CA THR A 289 6.43 10.42 23.32
C THR A 289 6.51 9.93 24.75
N ALA A 290 7.62 9.31 25.17
CA ALA A 290 7.84 8.90 26.55
C ALA A 290 7.79 10.10 27.52
N LYS A 291 8.36 11.25 27.12
CA LYS A 291 8.31 12.50 27.90
C LYS A 291 6.91 13.09 27.99
N LEU A 292 6.07 12.92 26.97
CA LEU A 292 4.66 13.34 27.03
C LEU A 292 3.83 12.39 27.90
N LEU A 293 4.05 11.08 27.78
CA LEU A 293 3.39 10.07 28.61
C LEU A 293 3.67 10.28 30.09
N SER A 294 4.90 10.64 30.48
CA SER A 294 5.24 10.90 31.88
C SER A 294 4.54 12.13 32.47
N LYS A 295 3.88 12.97 31.67
CA LYS A 295 2.99 14.02 32.17
C LYS A 295 1.61 13.53 32.56
N VAL A 296 1.16 12.41 31.97
CA VAL A 296 -0.20 11.84 32.16
C VAL A 296 -0.18 10.68 33.15
N VAL A 297 0.93 9.92 33.18
CA VAL A 297 1.11 8.76 34.07
C VAL A 297 2.42 8.85 34.86
N ASP A 298 2.41 8.29 36.06
CA ASP A 298 3.60 8.01 36.84
C ASP A 298 4.12 6.62 36.48
N VAL A 299 5.30 6.57 35.87
CA VAL A 299 5.92 5.32 35.42
C VAL A 299 6.61 4.65 36.60
N VAL A 300 6.16 3.43 36.95
CA VAL A 300 6.80 2.60 37.98
C VAL A 300 7.85 1.70 37.33
N ASP A 301 7.50 1.05 36.22
CA ASP A 301 8.41 0.22 35.43
C ASP A 301 8.03 0.29 33.94
N ALA A 302 8.91 0.87 33.13
CA ALA A 302 8.71 1.00 31.70
C ALA A 302 8.83 -0.33 30.94
N ALA A 303 9.64 -1.29 31.43
CA ALA A 303 9.87 -2.55 30.74
C ALA A 303 8.64 -3.46 30.82
N THR A 304 7.95 -3.46 31.96
CA THR A 304 6.69 -4.21 32.14
C THR A 304 5.44 -3.41 31.80
N GLY A 305 5.57 -2.09 31.57
CA GLY A 305 4.43 -1.20 31.34
C GLY A 305 3.62 -0.88 32.60
N THR A 306 4.23 -1.04 33.79
CA THR A 306 3.56 -0.76 35.06
C THR A 306 3.53 0.75 35.31
N VAL A 307 2.33 1.33 35.30
CA VAL A 307 2.11 2.77 35.48
C VAL A 307 0.99 3.04 36.47
N ARG A 308 0.97 4.25 37.04
CA ARG A 308 -0.17 4.78 37.80
C ARG A 308 -0.69 6.04 37.13
N LEU A 309 -2.00 6.16 36.99
CA LEU A 309 -2.59 7.39 36.44
C LEU A 309 -2.39 8.54 37.43
N LYS A 310 -1.96 9.70 36.92
CA LYS A 310 -1.93 10.91 37.72
C LYS A 310 -3.35 11.38 38.04
N ALA A 311 -3.61 11.64 39.32
CA ALA A 311 -4.91 12.07 39.82
C ALA A 311 -5.38 13.41 39.22
N ARG A 312 -4.46 14.29 38.86
CA ARG A 312 -4.72 15.54 38.15
C ARG A 312 -3.74 15.67 37.00
N VAL A 313 -4.26 15.71 35.78
CA VAL A 313 -3.49 15.99 34.57
C VAL A 313 -4.09 17.24 33.96
N ALA A 314 -3.23 18.14 33.49
CA ALA A 314 -3.70 19.33 32.79
C ALA A 314 -4.32 18.92 31.44
N GLU A 315 -5.50 19.45 31.13
CA GLU A 315 -6.20 19.17 29.86
C GLU A 315 -5.29 19.47 28.65
N ALA A 316 -4.45 20.51 28.76
CA ALA A 316 -3.45 20.86 27.76
C ALA A 316 -2.39 19.75 27.54
N ASP A 317 -2.00 19.02 28.57
CA ASP A 317 -1.03 17.92 28.45
C ASP A 317 -1.67 16.68 27.82
N GLU A 318 -2.94 16.39 28.14
CA GLU A 318 -3.71 15.32 27.47
C GLU A 318 -3.91 15.64 25.98
N MET A 319 -4.37 16.85 25.65
CA MET A 319 -4.51 17.31 24.27
C MET A 319 -3.18 17.30 23.51
N THR A 320 -2.08 17.67 24.17
CA THR A 320 -0.74 17.63 23.57
C THR A 320 -0.32 16.20 23.27
N LEU A 321 -0.53 15.27 24.21
CA LEU A 321 -0.24 13.85 24.00
C LEU A 321 -1.10 13.27 22.87
N GLU A 322 -2.39 13.58 22.84
CA GLU A 322 -3.31 13.15 21.78
C GLU A 322 -2.87 13.65 20.40
N THR A 323 -2.48 14.92 20.30
CA THR A 323 -2.03 15.51 19.02
C THR A 323 -0.68 14.95 18.58
N ARG A 324 0.24 14.71 19.52
CA ARG A 324 1.62 14.29 19.21
C ARG A 324 1.80 12.78 19.12
N SER A 325 0.88 11.97 19.63
CA SER A 325 0.96 10.50 19.60
C SER A 325 0.97 9.92 18.18
N THR A 326 0.40 10.66 17.22
CA THR A 326 0.41 10.28 15.81
C THR A 326 1.72 10.65 15.11
N LYS A 327 2.61 11.44 15.71
CA LYS A 327 3.93 11.74 15.13
C LYS A 327 4.85 10.53 15.32
N THR A 328 5.46 10.09 14.23
CA THR A 328 6.37 8.95 14.25
C THR A 328 7.82 9.38 14.06
N VAL A 329 8.72 8.57 14.61
CA VAL A 329 10.16 8.68 14.36
C VAL A 329 10.50 7.78 13.19
N ARG A 330 11.19 8.33 12.19
CA ARG A 330 11.59 7.55 11.00
C ARG A 330 12.79 6.66 11.32
N VAL A 331 12.84 5.46 10.71
CA VAL A 331 14.05 4.63 10.70
C VAL A 331 15.11 5.37 9.87
N LYS A 332 16.31 5.57 10.42
CA LYS A 332 17.46 6.05 9.63
C LYS A 332 17.91 4.88 8.74
N LYS A 333 17.95 5.12 7.43
CA LYS A 333 18.57 4.20 6.45
C LYS A 333 20.03 3.93 6.83
#